data_AF-A0A924X9S3-F1
#
_entry.id   AF-A0A924X9S3-F1
#
_cell.length_a   1.000
_cell.length_b   1.000
_cell.length_c   1.000
_cell.angle_alpha   90.00
_cell.angle_beta   90.00
_cell.angle_gamma   90.00
#
_symmetry.space_group_name_H-M   'P 1'
#
loop_
_entity.id
_entity.type
_entity.pdbx_description
1 polymer ?
#
loop_
_entity_poly.entity_id
_entity_poly.type
_entity_poly.pdbx_seq_one_letter_code
_entity_poly.pdbx_strand_id
1 'polypeptide(L)'
;MTKGVTLWFTGLSGSGKTTIAKRVEAMLHERGVHAERLDGDVVRQSLTRDLGFSKEDRDKNIERVTFVAKLLTRNDVVVLSSFISPYRAQRDASRREIGEFLEVYVRAPLDVLVERDLKGLYKKAMAGELKGFTGVNDPYEEPEKADLICDTDKESVEESSAKVIALLEGRGYIAGAGSEGTHAKRGQRAKTPGPSTPHGGTLVDRELTGKAREEAKKRAATLTKVQLGERELSDLEMIGVGALSPLTGFMRKLDYECVVDSMRLSDGLVWALPVTLSVSTERAAGIKEGEEIALADAAGNAVGIMQVTEKYAYDKKREAQNCFGTTDAAHPGVARVYDQGEVLLGGPVWVIDRPAQQDFTEFRMTPLELRKRFDELGWKTVVAFQTRNPVHRAHEYLQKVAMEGVDGLLLHPLVGATKSDDVPADVRMRTYEEILGSYYPKNRAMLSVFPAAMRYAGPREAVWHAICRKNYGCTHFIVGRDHAGVGNYYGTYDAQEMIDRFSFEELGITPLKFEHSFFCSTCGSMATAKTCPHGKESHVQLSGTRVREMLTNGELPPPEFTRPEVARILIEAYQGQEVGVK
;
A
#
# COMPACT_ATOMS: atom_id res chain seq x y z
N MET A 1 5.97 20.59 -8.93
CA MET A 1 4.56 20.90 -8.61
C MET A 1 3.76 20.65 -9.87
N THR A 2 2.73 19.81 -9.78
CA THR A 2 1.78 19.60 -10.87
C THR A 2 0.84 20.79 -10.93
N LYS A 3 0.67 21.39 -12.11
CA LYS A 3 -0.28 22.49 -12.33
C LYS A 3 -1.55 21.90 -12.93
N GLY A 4 -2.71 22.28 -12.40
CA GLY A 4 -3.99 21.81 -12.93
C GLY A 4 -4.21 22.22 -14.39
N VAL A 5 -4.82 21.34 -15.18
CA VAL A 5 -5.17 21.59 -16.59
C VAL A 5 -6.33 20.72 -17.01
N THR A 6 -7.23 21.25 -17.85
CA THR A 6 -8.25 20.43 -18.52
C THR A 6 -7.77 19.97 -19.88
N LEU A 7 -7.67 18.65 -20.06
CA LEU A 7 -7.60 17.98 -21.35
C LEU A 7 -9.01 17.73 -21.87
N TRP A 8 -9.36 18.41 -22.95
CA TRP A 8 -10.67 18.32 -23.58
C TRP A 8 -10.62 17.44 -24.82
N PHE A 9 -11.00 16.18 -24.66
CA PHE A 9 -11.11 15.22 -25.76
C PHE A 9 -12.40 15.44 -26.52
N THR A 10 -12.29 15.83 -27.79
CA THR A 10 -13.41 16.01 -28.73
C THR A 10 -13.27 15.08 -29.93
N GLY A 11 -14.40 14.71 -30.55
CA GLY A 11 -14.43 13.80 -31.70
C GLY A 11 -15.76 13.09 -31.85
N LEU A 12 -16.00 12.49 -33.01
CA LEU A 12 -17.22 11.73 -33.31
C LEU A 12 -17.43 10.53 -32.37
N SER A 13 -18.68 10.04 -32.28
CA SER A 13 -18.98 8.84 -31.48
C SER A 13 -18.12 7.65 -31.94
N GLY A 14 -17.54 6.87 -31.02
CA GLY A 14 -16.66 5.75 -31.38
C GLY A 14 -15.23 6.12 -31.80
N SER A 15 -14.85 7.41 -31.80
CA SER A 15 -13.50 7.84 -32.21
C SER A 15 -12.36 7.40 -31.28
N GLY A 16 -12.65 6.94 -30.07
CA GLY A 16 -11.65 6.47 -29.11
C GLY A 16 -11.37 7.40 -27.93
N LYS A 17 -12.12 8.52 -27.78
CA LYS A 17 -11.97 9.49 -26.68
C LYS A 17 -11.85 8.85 -25.30
N THR A 18 -12.84 8.07 -24.89
CA THR A 18 -12.87 7.41 -23.57
C THR A 18 -11.72 6.42 -23.41
N THR A 19 -11.35 5.71 -24.46
CA THR A 19 -10.23 4.74 -24.44
C THR A 19 -8.90 5.44 -24.20
N ILE A 20 -8.61 6.50 -24.96
CA ILE A 20 -7.39 7.30 -24.80
C ILE A 20 -7.39 8.01 -23.44
N ALA A 21 -8.51 8.60 -23.04
CA ALA A 21 -8.64 9.28 -21.75
C ALA A 21 -8.37 8.34 -20.57
N LYS A 22 -8.90 7.11 -20.58
CA LYS A 22 -8.61 6.09 -19.55
C LYS A 22 -7.14 5.68 -19.51
N ARG A 23 -6.50 5.51 -20.67
CA ARG A 23 -5.07 5.17 -20.70
C ARG A 23 -4.21 6.34 -20.22
N VAL A 24 -4.53 7.57 -20.61
CA VAL A 24 -3.85 8.78 -20.12
C VAL A 24 -4.05 8.95 -18.61
N GLU A 25 -5.26 8.73 -18.10
CA GLU A 25 -5.56 8.70 -16.65
C GLU A 25 -4.61 7.76 -15.90
N ALA A 26 -4.50 6.50 -16.37
CA ALA A 26 -3.57 5.53 -15.81
C ALA A 26 -2.11 6.02 -15.88
N MET A 27 -1.66 6.58 -17.01
CA MET A 27 -0.30 7.12 -17.17
C MET A 27 -0.02 8.30 -16.23
N LEU A 28 -1.03 9.13 -15.93
CA LEU A 28 -0.90 10.25 -15.00
C LEU A 28 -0.86 9.75 -13.55
N HIS A 29 -1.70 8.79 -13.19
CA HIS A 29 -1.67 8.15 -11.87
C HIS A 29 -0.35 7.41 -11.63
N GLU A 30 0.19 6.70 -12.63
CA GLU A 30 1.54 6.09 -12.61
C GLU A 30 2.66 7.12 -12.31
N ARG A 31 2.41 8.41 -12.58
CA ARG A 31 3.34 9.52 -12.34
C ARG A 31 3.03 10.32 -11.07
N GLY A 32 2.07 9.87 -10.26
CA GLY A 32 1.65 10.58 -9.04
C GLY A 32 0.93 11.91 -9.33
N VAL A 33 0.36 12.07 -10.52
CA VAL A 33 -0.41 13.25 -10.92
C VAL A 33 -1.88 13.00 -10.57
N HIS A 34 -2.48 13.89 -9.77
CA HIS A 34 -3.91 13.87 -9.50
C HIS A 34 -4.68 14.16 -10.79
N ALA A 35 -5.39 13.16 -11.30
CA ALA A 35 -6.18 13.27 -12.51
C ALA A 35 -7.60 12.73 -12.29
N GLU A 36 -8.59 13.46 -12.81
CA GLU A 36 -10.01 13.14 -12.67
C GLU A 36 -10.69 13.15 -14.03
N ARG A 37 -11.44 12.08 -14.35
CA ARG A 37 -12.10 11.94 -15.65
C ARG A 37 -13.58 12.31 -15.60
N LEU A 38 -13.96 13.29 -16.42
CA LEU A 38 -15.35 13.66 -16.68
C LEU A 38 -15.78 13.02 -18.00
N ASP A 39 -16.43 11.85 -17.92
CA ASP A 39 -16.90 11.11 -19.09
C ASP A 39 -18.41 11.28 -19.29
N GLY A 40 -18.82 11.37 -20.56
CA GLY A 40 -20.22 11.51 -20.94
C GLY A 40 -21.16 10.45 -20.35
N ASP A 41 -20.71 9.21 -20.20
CA ASP A 41 -21.53 8.13 -19.65
C ASP A 41 -21.76 8.33 -18.13
N VAL A 42 -20.80 8.88 -17.39
CA VAL A 42 -20.89 9.14 -15.94
C VAL A 42 -21.63 10.45 -15.64
N VAL A 43 -21.30 11.51 -16.37
CA VAL A 43 -21.89 12.84 -16.17
C VAL A 43 -23.38 12.83 -16.50
N ARG A 44 -23.80 12.12 -17.55
CA ARG A 44 -25.22 12.02 -17.94
C ARG A 44 -26.07 11.24 -16.95
N GLN A 45 -25.49 10.31 -16.19
CA GLN A 45 -26.23 9.57 -15.17
C GLN A 45 -26.43 10.37 -13.87
N SER A 46 -25.65 11.45 -13.69
CA SER A 46 -25.58 12.19 -12.42
C SER A 46 -25.91 13.67 -12.60
N LEU A 47 -24.95 14.44 -13.07
CA LEU A 47 -24.98 15.91 -13.15
C LEU A 47 -25.95 16.46 -14.21
N THR A 48 -26.20 15.71 -15.28
CA THR A 48 -26.99 16.17 -16.44
C THR A 48 -28.11 15.21 -16.83
N ARG A 49 -28.61 14.41 -15.87
CA ARG A 49 -29.72 13.46 -16.07
C ARG A 49 -31.03 14.08 -16.54
N ASP A 50 -31.20 15.38 -16.31
CA ASP A 50 -32.35 16.19 -16.73
C ASP A 50 -32.25 16.66 -18.19
N LEU A 51 -31.10 16.51 -18.85
CA LEU A 51 -30.85 17.02 -20.20
C LEU A 51 -30.98 15.93 -21.25
N GLY A 52 -31.70 16.23 -22.34
CA GLY A 52 -31.86 15.34 -23.48
C GLY A 52 -30.70 15.39 -24.47
N PHE A 53 -31.05 15.36 -25.76
CA PHE A 53 -30.11 15.33 -26.88
C PHE A 53 -30.34 16.44 -27.90
N SER A 54 -31.18 17.43 -27.59
CA SER A 54 -31.34 18.66 -28.38
C SER A 54 -30.02 19.45 -28.41
N LYS A 55 -29.91 20.42 -29.31
CA LYS A 55 -28.73 21.30 -29.35
C LYS A 55 -28.59 22.08 -28.04
N GLU A 56 -29.69 22.64 -27.55
CA GLU A 56 -29.76 23.41 -26.31
C GLU A 56 -29.35 22.56 -25.10
N ASP A 57 -29.81 21.31 -25.03
CA ASP A 57 -29.44 20.38 -23.95
C ASP A 57 -27.96 19.98 -24.00
N ARG A 58 -27.41 19.80 -25.20
CA ARG A 58 -25.98 19.52 -25.39
C ARG A 58 -25.14 20.71 -24.95
N ASP A 59 -25.55 21.91 -25.33
CA ASP A 59 -24.87 23.15 -24.94
C ASP A 59 -24.90 23.31 -23.42
N LYS A 60 -26.06 23.10 -22.78
CA LYS A 60 -26.19 23.13 -21.32
C LYS A 60 -25.37 22.05 -20.63
N ASN A 61 -25.28 20.85 -21.21
CA ASN A 61 -24.44 19.78 -20.69
C ASN A 61 -22.95 20.18 -20.71
N ILE A 62 -22.48 20.77 -21.82
CA ILE A 62 -21.10 21.26 -21.93
C ILE A 62 -20.84 22.41 -20.94
N GLU A 63 -21.79 23.33 -20.74
CA GLU A 63 -21.69 24.41 -19.76
C GLU A 63 -21.50 23.87 -18.33
N ARG A 64 -22.31 22.89 -17.90
CA ARG A 64 -22.20 22.28 -16.57
C ARG A 64 -20.88 21.54 -16.37
N VAL A 65 -20.44 20.80 -17.38
CA VAL A 65 -19.12 20.13 -17.38
C VAL A 65 -18.00 21.16 -17.28
N THR A 66 -18.10 22.26 -18.02
CA THR A 66 -17.10 23.34 -18.01
C THR A 66 -16.94 23.91 -16.61
N PHE A 67 -18.04 24.16 -15.91
CA PHE A 67 -18.01 24.65 -14.53
C PHE A 67 -17.27 23.68 -13.59
N VAL A 68 -17.55 22.38 -13.66
CA VAL A 68 -16.87 21.37 -12.84
C VAL A 68 -15.39 21.26 -13.21
N ALA A 69 -15.07 21.19 -14.50
CA ALA A 69 -13.70 21.10 -15.00
C ALA A 69 -12.87 22.30 -14.57
N LYS A 70 -13.43 23.51 -14.60
CA LYS A 70 -12.81 24.74 -14.10
C LYS A 70 -12.49 24.66 -12.61
N LEU A 71 -13.43 24.19 -11.79
CA LEU A 71 -13.22 24.06 -10.35
C LEU A 71 -12.09 23.07 -10.05
N LEU A 72 -12.07 21.91 -10.70
CA LEU A 72 -11.02 20.92 -10.51
C LEU A 72 -9.67 21.42 -11.01
N THR A 73 -9.64 22.04 -12.20
CA THR A 73 -8.42 22.60 -12.79
C THR A 73 -7.78 23.67 -11.90
N ARG A 74 -8.59 24.54 -11.28
CA ARG A 74 -8.10 25.56 -10.35
C ARG A 74 -7.52 24.97 -9.05
N ASN A 75 -7.87 23.73 -8.70
CA ASN A 75 -7.35 23.03 -7.52
C ASN A 75 -6.27 22.00 -7.90
N ASP A 76 -5.47 22.32 -8.94
CA ASP A 76 -4.32 21.53 -9.37
C ASP A 76 -4.60 20.09 -9.83
N VAL A 77 -5.83 19.82 -10.26
CA VAL A 77 -6.23 18.53 -10.83
C VAL A 77 -6.09 18.55 -12.36
N VAL A 78 -5.55 17.48 -12.93
CA VAL A 78 -5.58 17.24 -14.38
C VAL A 78 -6.92 16.64 -14.77
N VAL A 79 -7.79 17.42 -15.41
CA VAL A 79 -9.15 17.00 -15.75
C VAL A 79 -9.17 16.39 -17.15
N LEU A 80 -9.70 15.17 -17.27
CA LEU A 80 -9.84 14.45 -18.54
C LEU A 80 -11.31 14.49 -18.97
N SER A 81 -11.70 15.52 -19.73
CA SER A 81 -13.08 15.70 -20.21
C SER A 81 -13.26 15.00 -21.56
N SER A 82 -14.15 14.00 -21.63
CA SER A 82 -14.35 13.18 -22.84
C SER A 82 -15.79 13.26 -23.36
N PHE A 83 -16.03 14.22 -24.27
CA PHE A 83 -17.35 14.52 -24.82
C PHE A 83 -17.29 14.70 -26.33
N ILE A 84 -18.39 14.38 -27.03
CA ILE A 84 -18.46 14.66 -28.48
C ILE A 84 -18.23 16.15 -28.74
N SER A 85 -18.89 17.04 -27.98
CA SER A 85 -18.72 18.51 -28.03
C SER A 85 -18.61 19.06 -29.47
N PRO A 86 -19.66 18.90 -30.31
CA PRO A 86 -19.53 19.04 -31.77
C PRO A 86 -19.29 20.45 -32.27
N TYR A 87 -19.76 21.48 -31.56
CA TYR A 87 -19.70 22.86 -32.01
C TYR A 87 -18.45 23.57 -31.49
N ARG A 88 -17.73 24.28 -32.38
CA ARG A 88 -16.51 25.00 -32.03
C ARG A 88 -16.75 26.10 -31.01
N ALA A 89 -17.81 26.88 -31.19
CA ALA A 89 -18.12 28.02 -30.33
C ALA A 89 -18.22 27.64 -28.83
N GLN A 90 -18.75 26.44 -28.54
CA GLN A 90 -18.91 25.90 -27.18
C GLN A 90 -17.56 25.45 -26.62
N ARG A 91 -16.73 24.77 -27.42
CA ARG A 91 -15.37 24.40 -26.99
C ARG A 91 -14.50 25.64 -26.74
N ASP A 92 -14.63 26.67 -27.57
CA ASP A 92 -13.96 27.96 -27.38
C ASP A 92 -14.45 28.69 -26.13
N ALA A 93 -15.75 28.60 -25.81
CA ALA A 93 -16.30 29.13 -24.56
C ALA A 93 -15.72 28.39 -23.34
N SER A 94 -15.68 27.05 -23.38
CA SER A 94 -15.06 26.24 -22.33
C SER A 94 -13.58 26.58 -22.14
N ARG A 95 -12.83 26.74 -23.24
CA ARG A 95 -11.42 27.16 -23.20
C ARG A 95 -11.25 28.50 -22.51
N ARG A 96 -12.05 29.52 -22.87
CA ARG A 96 -12.01 30.85 -22.23
C ARG A 96 -12.37 30.81 -20.75
N GLU A 97 -13.34 29.98 -20.37
CA GLU A 97 -13.84 29.93 -19.00
C GLU A 97 -12.91 29.16 -18.04
N ILE A 98 -12.28 28.07 -18.51
CA ILE A 98 -11.38 27.23 -17.72
C ILE A 98 -9.98 27.87 -17.61
N GLY A 99 -9.50 28.51 -18.68
CA GLY A 99 -8.15 29.08 -18.75
C GLY A 99 -7.10 28.03 -19.12
N GLU A 100 -6.68 27.19 -18.17
CA GLU A 100 -5.70 26.12 -18.41
C GLU A 100 -6.36 24.95 -19.14
N PHE A 101 -6.37 25.03 -20.47
CA PHE A 101 -7.17 24.16 -21.34
C PHE A 101 -6.38 23.72 -22.57
N LEU A 102 -6.39 22.42 -22.84
CA LEU A 102 -5.78 21.78 -24.00
C LEU A 102 -6.82 20.97 -24.76
N GLU A 103 -7.02 21.29 -26.03
CA GLU A 103 -7.98 20.58 -26.89
C GLU A 103 -7.31 19.42 -27.62
N VAL A 104 -7.78 18.20 -27.34
CA VAL A 104 -7.29 16.97 -27.97
C VAL A 104 -8.35 16.48 -28.94
N TYR A 105 -8.08 16.62 -30.24
CA TYR A 105 -8.96 16.14 -31.28
C TYR A 105 -8.70 14.66 -31.57
N VAL A 106 -9.63 13.80 -31.17
CA VAL A 106 -9.59 12.36 -31.44
C VAL A 106 -10.32 12.09 -32.74
N ARG A 107 -9.55 12.04 -33.83
CA ARG A 107 -10.03 11.95 -35.21
C ARG A 107 -10.05 10.51 -35.69
N ALA A 108 -11.11 10.18 -36.42
CA ALA A 108 -11.23 8.96 -37.21
C ALA A 108 -12.23 9.23 -38.35
N PRO A 109 -11.98 8.73 -39.57
CA PRO A 109 -12.94 8.83 -40.69
C PRO A 109 -14.30 8.21 -40.36
N LEU A 110 -15.38 8.80 -40.92
CA LEU A 110 -16.75 8.37 -40.61
C LEU A 110 -17.02 6.92 -41.02
N ASP A 111 -16.51 6.48 -42.16
CA ASP A 111 -16.60 5.10 -42.65
C ASP A 111 -15.97 4.10 -41.66
N VAL A 112 -14.80 4.41 -41.10
CA VAL A 112 -14.16 3.61 -40.04
C VAL A 112 -15.03 3.56 -38.78
N LEU A 113 -15.70 4.66 -38.42
CA LEU A 113 -16.57 4.71 -37.25
C LEU A 113 -17.87 3.93 -37.43
N VAL A 114 -18.43 3.96 -38.65
CA VAL A 114 -19.59 3.16 -39.04
C VAL A 114 -19.25 1.66 -39.02
N GLU A 115 -18.02 1.28 -39.40
CA GLU A 115 -17.56 -0.11 -39.28
C GLU A 115 -17.41 -0.55 -37.82
N ARG A 116 -16.82 0.30 -36.96
CA ARG A 116 -16.64 0.03 -35.53
C ARG A 116 -17.96 -0.16 -34.79
N ASP A 117 -18.95 0.70 -35.09
CA ASP A 117 -20.29 0.84 -34.49
C ASP A 117 -20.57 0.08 -33.17
N LEU A 118 -19.72 0.30 -32.17
CA LEU A 118 -19.66 -0.51 -30.94
C LEU A 118 -20.96 -0.49 -30.14
N LYS A 119 -21.76 0.58 -30.29
CA LYS A 119 -23.04 0.78 -29.60
C LYS A 119 -24.25 0.65 -30.55
N GLY A 120 -24.05 0.27 -31.81
CA GLY A 120 -25.11 0.15 -32.82
C GLY A 120 -25.80 1.48 -33.16
N LEU A 121 -25.15 2.61 -32.88
CA LEU A 121 -25.74 3.96 -33.00
C LEU A 121 -25.67 4.48 -34.42
N TYR A 122 -24.60 4.16 -35.17
CA TYR A 122 -24.46 4.59 -36.56
C TYR A 122 -25.48 3.89 -37.45
N LYS A 123 -25.71 2.58 -37.26
CA LYS A 123 -26.75 1.84 -38.00
C LYS A 123 -28.14 2.45 -37.79
N LYS A 124 -28.50 2.77 -36.54
CA LYS A 124 -29.78 3.40 -36.20
C LYS A 124 -29.91 4.82 -36.75
N ALA A 125 -28.83 5.61 -36.73
CA ALA A 125 -28.82 6.96 -37.30
C ALA A 125 -28.98 6.96 -38.83
N MET A 126 -28.29 6.04 -39.52
CA MET A 126 -28.40 5.87 -40.97
C MET A 126 -29.77 5.33 -41.42
N ALA A 127 -30.42 4.52 -40.58
CA ALA A 127 -31.80 4.06 -40.79
C ALA A 127 -32.86 5.16 -40.51
N GLY A 128 -32.45 6.34 -40.03
CA GLY A 128 -33.35 7.45 -39.69
C GLY A 128 -34.06 7.30 -38.34
N GLU A 129 -33.71 6.29 -37.54
CA GLU A 129 -34.30 6.02 -36.22
C GLU A 129 -33.76 6.97 -35.14
N LEU A 130 -32.53 7.48 -35.29
CA LEU A 130 -31.91 8.47 -34.41
C LEU A 130 -31.79 9.82 -35.11
N LYS A 131 -32.59 10.81 -34.65
CA LYS A 131 -32.50 12.20 -35.14
C LYS A 131 -31.40 12.98 -34.40
N GLY A 132 -30.73 13.87 -35.12
CA GLY A 132 -29.70 14.75 -34.56
C GLY A 132 -28.40 14.04 -34.15
N PHE A 133 -28.08 12.89 -34.74
CA PHE A 133 -26.84 12.18 -34.42
C PHE A 133 -25.64 12.87 -35.09
N THR A 134 -24.69 13.32 -34.27
CA THR A 134 -23.51 14.08 -34.73
C THR A 134 -22.67 13.27 -35.71
N GLY A 135 -22.36 13.85 -36.87
CA GLY A 135 -21.61 13.23 -37.96
C GLY A 135 -22.47 12.51 -39.00
N VAL A 136 -23.79 12.41 -38.78
CA VAL A 136 -24.74 11.84 -39.75
C VAL A 136 -25.83 12.85 -40.10
N ASN A 137 -26.61 13.29 -39.11
CA ASN A 137 -27.78 14.19 -39.30
C ASN A 137 -27.63 15.52 -38.52
N ASP A 138 -26.51 15.71 -37.81
CA ASP A 138 -26.13 16.93 -37.08
C ASP A 138 -24.62 17.15 -37.30
N PRO A 139 -24.14 18.38 -37.57
CA PRO A 139 -22.73 18.59 -37.95
C PRO A 139 -21.77 18.35 -36.79
N TYR A 140 -20.55 17.94 -37.14
CA TYR A 140 -19.38 18.00 -36.27
C TYR A 140 -18.42 19.03 -36.84
N GLU A 141 -18.17 20.10 -36.10
CA GLU A 141 -17.23 21.14 -36.49
C GLU A 141 -15.84 20.79 -35.97
N GLU A 142 -14.97 20.30 -36.85
CA GLU A 142 -13.60 19.95 -36.47
C GLU A 142 -12.86 21.16 -35.88
N PRO A 143 -12.03 20.97 -34.84
CA PRO A 143 -11.19 22.05 -34.30
C PRO A 143 -10.22 22.56 -35.35
N GLU A 144 -10.17 23.89 -35.56
CA GLU A 144 -9.21 24.50 -36.49
C GLU A 144 -7.80 24.59 -35.90
N LYS A 145 -7.69 24.65 -34.57
CA LYS A 145 -6.45 24.83 -33.82
C LYS A 145 -6.40 23.93 -32.59
N ALA A 146 -6.59 22.62 -32.80
CA ALA A 146 -6.39 21.65 -31.72
C ALA A 146 -4.95 21.73 -31.18
N ASP A 147 -4.80 21.57 -29.87
CA ASP A 147 -3.48 21.49 -29.24
C ASP A 147 -2.78 20.16 -29.56
N LEU A 148 -3.57 19.12 -29.83
CA LEU A 148 -3.10 17.83 -30.33
C LEU A 148 -4.19 17.13 -31.16
N ILE A 149 -3.77 16.39 -32.18
CA ILE A 149 -4.62 15.51 -32.98
C ILE A 149 -4.15 14.07 -32.79
N CYS A 150 -5.08 13.16 -32.48
CA CYS A 150 -4.86 11.72 -32.39
C CYS A 150 -5.66 11.02 -33.50
N ASP A 151 -4.97 10.46 -34.49
CA ASP A 151 -5.56 9.78 -35.65
C ASP A 151 -5.79 8.29 -35.36
N THR A 152 -6.93 7.92 -34.79
CA THR A 152 -7.14 6.57 -34.23
C THR A 152 -7.41 5.48 -35.27
N ASP A 153 -7.48 5.83 -36.55
CA ASP A 153 -7.42 4.91 -37.68
C ASP A 153 -5.98 4.52 -38.07
N LYS A 154 -4.99 5.30 -37.62
CA LYS A 154 -3.56 5.12 -37.95
C LYS A 154 -2.68 4.88 -36.73
N GLU A 155 -3.17 5.23 -35.55
CA GLU A 155 -2.47 5.15 -34.28
C GLU A 155 -3.12 4.12 -33.36
N SER A 156 -2.27 3.38 -32.64
CA SER A 156 -2.67 2.61 -31.47
C SER A 156 -3.08 3.51 -30.31
N VAL A 157 -3.77 2.93 -29.32
CA VAL A 157 -4.14 3.64 -28.08
C VAL A 157 -2.89 4.16 -27.38
N GLU A 158 -1.84 3.35 -27.30
CA GLU A 158 -0.56 3.66 -26.67
C GLU A 158 0.14 4.84 -27.34
N GLU A 159 0.16 4.89 -28.68
CA GLU A 159 0.76 6.01 -29.42
C GLU A 159 -0.01 7.31 -29.19
N SER A 160 -1.34 7.29 -29.30
CA SER A 160 -2.16 8.47 -29.06
C SER A 160 -2.07 8.94 -27.60
N SER A 161 -2.07 8.02 -26.63
CA SER A 161 -1.90 8.37 -25.21
C SER A 161 -0.50 8.92 -24.91
N ALA A 162 0.55 8.38 -25.53
CA ALA A 162 1.90 8.90 -25.39
C ALA A 162 2.04 10.33 -25.93
N LYS A 163 1.38 10.66 -27.05
CA LYS A 163 1.33 12.03 -27.58
C LYS A 163 0.68 13.00 -26.60
N VAL A 164 -0.42 12.60 -25.95
CA VAL A 164 -1.10 13.42 -24.93
C VAL A 164 -0.18 13.68 -23.74
N ILE A 165 0.54 12.67 -23.27
CA ILE A 165 1.50 12.81 -22.19
C ILE A 165 2.66 13.73 -22.60
N ALA A 166 3.20 13.57 -23.80
CA ALA A 166 4.26 14.44 -24.32
C ALA A 166 3.80 15.90 -24.46
N LEU A 167 2.53 16.14 -24.83
CA LEU A 167 1.94 17.48 -24.84
C LEU A 167 1.92 18.10 -23.43
N LEU A 168 1.47 17.35 -22.42
CA LEU A 168 1.45 17.82 -21.03
C LEU A 168 2.86 18.13 -20.50
N GLU A 169 3.84 17.28 -20.81
CA GLU A 169 5.25 17.50 -20.48
C GLU A 169 5.79 18.76 -21.16
N GLY A 170 5.59 18.88 -22.47
CA GLY A 170 6.08 19.99 -23.28
C GLY A 170 5.45 21.34 -22.90
N ARG A 171 4.23 21.33 -22.36
CA ARG A 171 3.55 22.52 -21.82
C ARG A 171 3.83 22.76 -20.33
N GLY A 172 4.61 21.89 -19.67
CA GLY A 172 5.01 22.05 -18.27
C GLY A 172 3.92 21.77 -17.23
N TYR A 173 2.84 21.10 -17.61
CA TYR A 173 1.77 20.71 -16.67
C TYR A 173 2.16 19.54 -15.78
N ILE A 174 2.97 18.64 -16.35
CA ILE A 174 3.58 17.51 -15.66
C ILE A 174 5.09 17.53 -15.90
N ALA A 175 5.86 16.98 -14.97
CA ALA A 175 7.30 16.88 -15.15
C ALA A 175 7.64 16.04 -16.39
N GLY A 176 8.45 16.61 -17.27
CA GLY A 176 9.04 15.86 -18.39
C GLY A 176 9.94 14.76 -17.84
N ALA A 177 10.04 13.64 -18.56
CA ALA A 177 10.88 12.51 -18.17
C ALA A 177 12.39 12.82 -17.94
N GLY A 178 12.82 14.08 -18.15
CA GLY A 178 14.21 14.55 -18.00
C GLY A 178 14.43 15.85 -17.20
N SER A 179 13.46 16.38 -16.44
CA SER A 179 13.64 17.64 -15.68
C SER A 179 13.51 17.49 -14.16
N GLU A 180 14.32 16.62 -13.57
CA GLU A 180 14.70 16.71 -12.15
C GLU A 180 16.23 16.66 -12.04
N GLY A 181 16.79 17.63 -11.31
CA GLY A 181 18.22 17.81 -11.13
C GLY A 181 18.90 16.62 -10.48
N THR A 182 20.02 16.22 -11.08
CA THR A 182 21.14 15.49 -10.47
C THR A 182 20.80 14.18 -9.73
N HIS A 183 20.31 13.16 -10.45
CA HIS A 183 20.72 11.78 -10.18
C HIS A 183 20.85 10.99 -11.49
N ALA A 184 21.89 10.17 -11.52
CA ALA A 184 22.43 9.44 -12.67
C ALA A 184 21.44 8.96 -13.75
N LYS A 185 21.88 9.04 -15.01
CA LYS A 185 21.35 8.38 -16.22
C LYS A 185 20.44 7.18 -15.89
N ARG A 186 19.13 7.29 -16.10
CA ARG A 186 18.22 6.13 -16.12
C ARG A 186 17.67 5.94 -17.52
N GLY A 187 18.26 4.98 -18.23
CA GLY A 187 17.51 4.21 -19.23
C GLY A 187 16.32 3.51 -18.57
N GLN A 188 15.37 3.03 -19.37
CA GLN A 188 14.26 2.12 -19.00
C GLN A 188 14.13 1.90 -17.49
N ARG A 189 13.21 2.60 -16.79
CA ARG A 189 12.98 2.36 -15.36
C ARG A 189 12.69 0.86 -15.20
N ALA A 190 13.67 0.14 -14.66
CA ALA A 190 13.54 -1.28 -14.39
C ALA A 190 12.33 -1.47 -13.50
N LYS A 191 11.42 -2.39 -13.89
CA LYS A 191 10.34 -2.88 -13.04
C LYS A 191 10.94 -3.19 -11.66
N THR A 192 10.31 -2.72 -10.59
CA THR A 192 10.72 -3.07 -9.22
C THR A 192 10.85 -4.60 -9.14
N PRO A 193 12.00 -5.13 -8.70
CA PRO A 193 12.21 -6.57 -8.59
C PRO A 193 11.12 -7.27 -7.77
N GLY A 194 11.03 -8.58 -7.96
CA GLY A 194 10.19 -9.46 -7.16
C GLY A 194 8.79 -9.70 -7.75
N PRO A 195 8.07 -10.66 -7.16
CA PRO A 195 6.88 -11.22 -7.80
C PRO A 195 5.59 -10.41 -7.63
N SER A 196 5.47 -9.59 -6.60
CA SER A 196 4.31 -8.73 -6.37
C SER A 196 4.59 -7.25 -6.68
N THR A 197 3.58 -6.51 -7.11
CA THR A 197 3.67 -5.04 -7.20
C THR A 197 3.67 -4.46 -5.77
N PRO A 198 4.55 -3.50 -5.43
CA PRO A 198 4.48 -2.79 -4.15
C PRO A 198 3.10 -2.16 -3.91
N HIS A 199 2.73 -2.00 -2.64
CA HIS A 199 1.49 -1.30 -2.30
C HIS A 199 1.61 0.19 -2.70
N GLY A 200 0.59 0.71 -3.39
CA GLY A 200 0.66 2.01 -4.08
C GLY A 200 1.48 2.02 -5.39
N GLY A 201 1.82 0.84 -5.93
CA GLY A 201 2.43 0.69 -7.27
C GLY A 201 3.96 0.83 -7.29
N THR A 202 4.54 1.65 -6.42
CA THR A 202 5.99 1.89 -6.35
C THR A 202 6.52 1.65 -4.95
N LEU A 203 7.70 1.02 -4.85
CA LEU A 203 8.40 0.87 -3.58
C LEU A 203 9.04 2.21 -3.24
N VAL A 204 8.63 2.80 -2.13
CA VAL A 204 9.18 4.06 -1.62
C VAL A 204 10.57 3.80 -1.03
N ASP A 205 11.52 4.69 -1.30
CA ASP A 205 12.84 4.69 -0.68
C ASP A 205 13.08 6.06 -0.08
N ARG A 206 13.26 6.11 1.24
CA ARG A 206 13.53 7.33 2.01
C ARG A 206 14.88 7.27 2.70
N GLU A 207 15.72 6.30 2.36
CA GLU A 207 17.08 6.21 2.89
C GLU A 207 18.04 7.09 2.09
N LEU A 208 18.75 7.97 2.79
CA LEU A 208 19.75 8.84 2.19
C LEU A 208 21.07 8.08 2.06
N THR A 209 21.71 8.23 0.90
CA THR A 209 23.02 7.63 0.63
C THR A 209 24.01 8.66 0.10
N GLY A 210 25.31 8.37 0.22
CA GLY A 210 26.40 9.19 -0.31
C GLY A 210 26.33 10.65 0.15
N LYS A 211 26.45 11.58 -0.81
CA LYS A 211 26.50 13.02 -0.53
C LYS A 211 25.23 13.56 0.16
N ALA A 212 24.05 13.07 -0.23
CA ALA A 212 22.79 13.50 0.36
C ALA A 212 22.70 13.13 1.86
N ARG A 213 23.22 11.96 2.24
CA ARG A 213 23.33 11.54 3.64
C ARG A 213 24.24 12.47 4.44
N GLU A 214 25.44 12.76 3.93
CA GLU A 214 26.39 13.64 4.62
C GLU A 214 25.87 15.07 4.79
N GLU A 215 25.17 15.60 3.79
CA GLU A 215 24.52 16.91 3.86
C GLU A 215 23.37 16.93 4.88
N ALA A 216 22.52 15.91 4.87
CA ALA A 216 21.46 15.77 5.86
C ALA A 216 22.01 15.62 7.28
N LYS A 217 23.09 14.88 7.48
CA LYS A 217 23.75 14.73 8.79
C LYS A 217 24.27 16.07 9.32
N LYS A 218 24.87 16.89 8.47
CA LYS A 218 25.32 18.26 8.84
C LYS A 218 24.14 19.16 9.18
N ARG A 219 23.07 19.15 8.37
CA ARG A 219 21.85 19.92 8.64
C ARG A 219 21.22 19.51 9.96
N ALA A 220 21.05 18.21 10.19
CA ALA A 220 20.42 17.67 11.39
C ALA A 220 21.12 18.07 12.70
N ALA A 221 22.42 18.41 12.66
CA ALA A 221 23.15 18.93 13.82
C ALA A 221 22.65 20.30 14.30
N THR A 222 22.05 21.10 13.41
CA THR A 222 21.55 22.46 13.72
C THR A 222 20.02 22.53 13.88
N LEU A 223 19.29 21.47 13.52
CA LEU A 223 17.82 21.46 13.58
C LEU A 223 17.32 21.22 15.00
N THR A 224 16.08 21.65 15.23
CA THR A 224 15.29 21.23 16.40
C THR A 224 15.17 19.71 16.41
N LYS A 225 15.67 19.06 17.49
CA LYS A 225 15.64 17.60 17.62
C LYS A 225 14.34 17.09 18.24
N VAL A 226 13.69 16.11 17.65
CA VAL A 226 12.57 15.38 18.26
C VAL A 226 13.05 13.96 18.55
N GLN A 227 13.04 13.58 19.82
CA GLN A 227 13.40 12.24 20.26
C GLN A 227 12.28 11.25 19.90
N LEU A 228 12.64 10.14 19.28
CA LEU A 228 11.71 9.08 18.90
C LEU A 228 11.60 8.03 20.01
N GLY A 229 10.37 7.53 20.22
CA GLY A 229 10.14 6.29 20.95
C GLY A 229 10.51 5.07 20.10
N GLU A 230 10.50 3.88 20.71
CA GLU A 230 10.87 2.62 20.03
C GLU A 230 9.97 2.32 18.82
N ARG A 231 8.67 2.63 18.93
CA ARG A 231 7.70 2.46 17.83
C ARG A 231 8.01 3.42 16.70
N GLU A 232 8.15 4.72 16.98
CA GLU A 232 8.40 5.72 15.96
C GLU A 232 9.76 5.51 15.28
N LEU A 233 10.75 4.99 16.01
CA LEU A 233 12.04 4.59 15.47
C LEU A 233 11.92 3.41 14.49
N SER A 234 11.12 2.39 14.86
CA SER A 234 10.79 1.25 13.98
C SER A 234 10.02 1.70 12.74
N ASP A 235 9.02 2.57 12.93
CA ASP A 235 8.21 3.13 11.85
C ASP A 235 9.08 3.98 10.90
N LEU A 236 10.01 4.78 11.42
CA LEU A 236 10.98 5.54 10.62
C LEU A 236 11.86 4.61 9.77
N GLU A 237 12.41 3.55 10.35
CA GLU A 237 13.19 2.54 9.61
C GLU A 237 12.35 1.93 8.48
N MET A 238 11.11 1.51 8.78
CA MET A 238 10.23 0.87 7.81
C MET A 238 9.75 1.81 6.70
N ILE A 239 9.57 3.11 6.97
CA ILE A 239 9.35 4.13 5.93
C ILE A 239 10.61 4.27 5.08
N GLY A 240 11.78 4.35 5.74
CA GLY A 240 13.10 4.45 5.12
C GLY A 240 13.32 3.41 4.03
N VAL A 241 13.13 2.14 4.38
CA VAL A 241 13.43 1.00 3.50
C VAL A 241 12.26 0.60 2.58
N GLY A 242 11.13 1.31 2.65
CA GLY A 242 9.96 1.06 1.81
C GLY A 242 9.01 -0.04 2.29
N ALA A 243 9.20 -0.56 3.50
CA ALA A 243 8.31 -1.56 4.09
C ALA A 243 6.89 -0.99 4.32
N LEU A 244 6.78 0.33 4.53
CA LEU A 244 5.50 1.03 4.66
C LEU A 244 5.05 1.77 3.38
N SER A 245 5.54 1.40 2.20
CA SER A 245 5.04 1.98 0.93
C SER A 245 3.51 1.90 0.85
N PRO A 246 2.81 2.97 0.40
CA PRO A 246 3.33 4.17 -0.25
C PRO A 246 3.71 5.33 0.70
N LEU A 247 3.72 5.12 2.01
CA LEU A 247 4.00 6.21 2.95
C LEU A 247 5.40 6.78 2.73
N THR A 248 5.47 8.11 2.68
CA THR A 248 6.71 8.87 2.51
C THR A 248 7.20 9.50 3.81
N GLY A 249 6.45 9.31 4.90
CA GLY A 249 6.67 9.92 6.19
C GLY A 249 5.51 9.65 7.14
N PHE A 250 5.50 10.35 8.28
CA PHE A 250 4.42 10.23 9.25
C PHE A 250 3.14 10.90 8.71
N MET A 251 2.01 10.29 9.01
CA MET A 251 0.72 10.65 8.41
C MET A 251 0.33 12.10 8.68
N ARG A 252 -0.12 12.76 7.63
CA ARG A 252 -0.84 14.03 7.70
C ARG A 252 -2.27 13.79 8.18
N LYS A 253 -2.97 14.86 8.56
CA LYS A 253 -4.27 14.78 9.24
C LYS A 253 -5.29 13.98 8.46
N LEU A 254 -5.41 14.23 7.15
CA LEU A 254 -6.41 13.57 6.32
C LEU A 254 -6.16 12.06 6.20
N ASP A 255 -4.92 11.66 5.95
CA ASP A 255 -4.56 10.23 5.91
C ASP A 255 -4.81 9.55 7.27
N TYR A 256 -4.44 10.22 8.37
CA TYR A 256 -4.70 9.72 9.72
C TYR A 256 -6.21 9.50 9.97
N GLU A 257 -7.05 10.50 9.68
CA GLU A 257 -8.49 10.42 9.90
C GLU A 257 -9.12 9.30 9.04
N CYS A 258 -8.75 9.21 7.76
CA CYS A 258 -9.23 8.17 6.85
C CYS A 258 -8.80 6.76 7.32
N VAL A 259 -7.57 6.59 7.80
CA VAL A 259 -7.07 5.30 8.28
C VAL A 259 -7.80 4.86 9.54
N VAL A 260 -7.99 5.78 10.50
CA VAL A 260 -8.72 5.50 11.74
C VAL A 260 -10.16 5.07 11.42
N ASP A 261 -10.86 5.79 10.56
CA ASP A 261 -12.29 5.54 10.32
C ASP A 261 -12.58 4.42 9.33
N SER A 262 -11.82 4.35 8.24
CA SER A 262 -12.18 3.56 7.06
C SER A 262 -11.13 2.55 6.62
N MET A 263 -9.99 2.48 7.32
CA MET A 263 -8.84 1.65 6.94
C MET A 263 -8.35 1.95 5.52
N ARG A 264 -8.35 3.23 5.14
CA ARG A 264 -7.85 3.72 3.85
C ARG A 264 -7.02 4.98 4.03
N LEU A 265 -6.04 5.17 3.16
CA LEU A 265 -5.41 6.46 2.95
C LEU A 265 -6.39 7.42 2.27
N SER A 266 -6.05 8.71 2.23
CA SER A 266 -6.90 9.74 1.65
C SER A 266 -7.16 9.58 0.15
N ASP A 267 -6.30 8.82 -0.55
CA ASP A 267 -6.45 8.45 -1.97
C ASP A 267 -7.29 7.17 -2.19
N GLY A 268 -7.77 6.54 -1.11
CA GLY A 268 -8.60 5.34 -1.14
C GLY A 268 -7.84 4.01 -1.06
N LEU A 269 -6.50 4.01 -1.07
CA LEU A 269 -5.70 2.80 -0.88
C LEU A 269 -5.91 2.20 0.52
N VAL A 270 -6.05 0.87 0.60
CA VAL A 270 -6.27 0.18 1.88
C VAL A 270 -5.06 0.35 2.80
N TRP A 271 -5.27 0.87 4.01
CA TRP A 271 -4.25 1.00 5.03
C TRP A 271 -4.87 0.93 6.43
N ALA A 272 -4.45 -0.06 7.22
CA ALA A 272 -5.25 -0.48 8.38
C ALA A 272 -4.91 0.20 9.71
N LEU A 273 -3.71 0.76 9.87
CA LEU A 273 -3.23 1.29 11.16
C LEU A 273 -2.45 2.60 11.02
N PRO A 274 -2.65 3.59 11.92
CA PRO A 274 -1.91 4.85 11.87
C PRO A 274 -0.39 4.68 12.02
N VAL A 275 0.36 5.51 11.27
CA VAL A 275 1.82 5.66 11.37
C VAL A 275 2.08 7.13 11.68
N THR A 276 2.25 7.44 12.95
CA THR A 276 2.18 8.80 13.50
C THR A 276 3.40 9.11 14.36
N LEU A 277 3.76 10.39 14.44
CA LEU A 277 4.78 10.91 15.34
C LEU A 277 4.10 11.88 16.32
N SER A 278 3.95 11.47 17.58
CA SER A 278 3.34 12.30 18.61
C SER A 278 4.37 13.10 19.41
N VAL A 279 4.03 14.33 19.78
CA VAL A 279 4.80 15.16 20.70
C VAL A 279 3.86 15.85 21.69
N SER A 280 4.40 16.32 22.82
CA SER A 280 3.61 17.12 23.77
C SER A 280 3.20 18.46 23.17
N THR A 281 2.16 19.08 23.71
CA THR A 281 1.70 20.42 23.30
C THR A 281 2.81 21.47 23.41
N GLU A 282 3.62 21.42 24.48
CA GLU A 282 4.75 22.34 24.69
C GLU A 282 5.82 22.16 23.61
N ARG A 283 6.12 20.91 23.24
CA ARG A 283 7.09 20.63 22.18
C ARG A 283 6.58 21.08 20.82
N ALA A 284 5.30 20.84 20.53
CA ALA A 284 4.66 21.27 19.29
C ALA A 284 4.63 22.80 19.13
N ALA A 285 4.54 23.56 20.22
CA ALA A 285 4.57 25.02 20.18
C ALA A 285 5.91 25.59 19.69
N GLY A 286 7.01 24.86 19.93
CA GLY A 286 8.36 25.23 19.50
C GLY A 286 8.72 24.86 18.05
N ILE A 287 7.85 24.16 17.33
CA ILE A 287 8.08 23.68 15.95
C ILE A 287 7.10 24.40 15.02
N LYS A 288 7.53 24.91 13.87
CA LYS A 288 6.61 25.54 12.90
C LYS A 288 6.21 24.59 11.78
N GLU A 289 4.99 24.74 11.25
CA GLU A 289 4.65 24.09 9.98
C GLU A 289 5.52 24.68 8.85
N GLY A 290 6.01 23.82 7.97
CA GLY A 290 7.02 24.11 6.96
C GLY A 290 8.47 23.96 7.44
N GLU A 291 8.72 23.82 8.75
CA GLU A 291 10.07 23.65 9.32
C GLU A 291 10.61 22.23 9.12
N GLU A 292 11.93 22.10 9.02
CA GLU A 292 12.63 20.81 9.06
C GLU A 292 13.12 20.53 10.49
N ILE A 293 12.86 19.33 10.99
CA ILE A 293 13.31 18.85 12.30
C ILE A 293 14.25 17.66 12.15
N ALA A 294 15.16 17.48 13.10
CA ALA A 294 15.95 16.26 13.21
C ALA A 294 15.18 15.24 14.05
N LEU A 295 15.11 14.00 13.57
CA LEU A 295 14.59 12.87 14.32
C LEU A 295 15.75 12.15 15.02
N ALA A 296 15.68 12.04 16.33
CA ALA A 296 16.77 11.52 17.15
C ALA A 296 16.41 10.21 17.86
N ASP A 297 17.38 9.31 17.98
CA ASP A 297 17.24 8.10 18.79
C ASP A 297 17.31 8.40 20.30
N ALA A 298 17.20 7.36 21.13
CA ALA A 298 17.29 7.48 22.59
C ALA A 298 18.64 8.01 23.10
N ALA A 299 19.71 7.87 22.32
CA ALA A 299 21.04 8.41 22.63
C ALA A 299 21.23 9.86 22.14
N GLY A 300 20.24 10.45 21.46
CA GLY A 300 20.27 11.81 20.94
C GLY A 300 20.98 11.94 19.58
N ASN A 301 21.33 10.82 18.94
CA ASN A 301 21.89 10.81 17.59
C ASN A 301 20.79 11.09 16.57
N ALA A 302 21.05 11.97 15.62
CA ALA A 302 20.11 12.21 14.53
C ALA A 302 20.13 11.03 13.55
N VAL A 303 19.03 10.29 13.48
CA VAL A 303 18.84 9.13 12.61
C VAL A 303 18.02 9.48 11.36
N GLY A 304 17.31 10.60 11.37
CA GLY A 304 16.57 11.10 10.22
C GLY A 304 16.26 12.59 10.31
N ILE A 305 15.65 13.10 9.25
CA ILE A 305 15.06 14.44 9.17
C ILE A 305 13.61 14.32 8.72
N MET A 306 12.80 15.27 9.16
CA MET A 306 11.40 15.36 8.78
C MET A 306 11.06 16.80 8.41
N GLN A 307 10.35 16.99 7.31
CA GLN A 307 9.69 18.26 7.04
C GLN A 307 8.29 18.22 7.68
N VAL A 308 8.04 19.07 8.66
CA VAL A 308 6.75 19.13 9.36
C VAL A 308 5.78 19.93 8.51
N THR A 309 4.91 19.27 7.76
CA THR A 309 3.92 19.94 6.90
C THR A 309 2.64 20.30 7.66
N GLU A 310 2.30 19.51 8.67
CA GLU A 310 1.07 19.68 9.46
C GLU A 310 1.34 19.34 10.92
N LYS A 311 0.66 20.04 11.83
CA LYS A 311 0.58 19.68 13.25
C LYS A 311 -0.88 19.69 13.67
N TYR A 312 -1.36 18.60 14.26
CA TYR A 312 -2.78 18.48 14.56
C TYR A 312 -3.03 17.69 15.84
N ALA A 313 -4.09 18.09 16.56
CA ALA A 313 -4.64 17.31 17.67
C ALA A 313 -5.49 16.15 17.13
N TYR A 314 -5.65 15.12 17.93
CA TYR A 314 -6.39 13.92 17.57
C TYR A 314 -7.15 13.34 18.78
N ASP A 315 -8.21 12.60 18.50
CA ASP A 315 -8.99 11.92 19.54
C ASP A 315 -8.42 10.52 19.79
N LYS A 316 -7.61 10.41 20.85
CA LYS A 316 -7.03 9.15 21.32
C LYS A 316 -8.07 8.08 21.62
N LYS A 317 -9.25 8.44 22.12
CA LYS A 317 -10.31 7.48 22.46
C LYS A 317 -10.97 6.96 21.19
N ARG A 318 -11.16 7.81 20.18
CA ARG A 318 -11.62 7.41 18.84
C ARG A 318 -10.61 6.49 18.18
N GLU A 319 -9.31 6.80 18.23
CA GLU A 319 -8.27 5.91 17.70
C GLU A 319 -8.30 4.56 18.42
N ALA A 320 -8.35 4.56 19.76
CA ALA A 320 -8.43 3.35 20.56
C ALA A 320 -9.62 2.47 20.14
N GLN A 321 -10.83 3.05 20.13
CA GLN A 321 -12.04 2.33 19.78
C GLN A 321 -12.01 1.77 18.35
N ASN A 322 -11.59 2.59 17.38
CA ASN A 322 -11.66 2.19 15.98
C ASN A 322 -10.52 1.25 15.59
N CYS A 323 -9.31 1.45 16.12
CA CYS A 323 -8.14 0.66 15.75
C CYS A 323 -8.03 -0.67 16.52
N PHE A 324 -8.49 -0.70 17.78
CA PHE A 324 -8.32 -1.86 18.67
C PHE A 324 -9.66 -2.48 19.10
N GLY A 325 -10.80 -1.88 18.72
CA GLY A 325 -12.12 -2.37 19.10
C GLY A 325 -12.50 -2.12 20.56
N THR A 326 -11.62 -1.50 21.35
CA THR A 326 -11.80 -1.24 22.78
C THR A 326 -11.14 0.07 23.19
N THR A 327 -11.64 0.68 24.26
CA THR A 327 -11.02 1.85 24.92
C THR A 327 -10.36 1.50 26.25
N ASP A 328 -10.26 0.20 26.57
CA ASP A 328 -9.69 -0.31 27.81
C ASP A 328 -8.17 -0.08 27.85
N ALA A 329 -7.70 0.66 28.87
CA ALA A 329 -6.29 0.96 29.06
C ALA A 329 -5.44 -0.27 29.43
N ALA A 330 -6.05 -1.39 29.83
CA ALA A 330 -5.32 -2.64 30.01
C ALA A 330 -4.88 -3.28 28.69
N HIS A 331 -5.50 -2.92 27.55
CA HIS A 331 -5.05 -3.35 26.24
C HIS A 331 -3.73 -2.65 25.88
N PRO A 332 -2.62 -3.37 25.60
CA PRO A 332 -1.29 -2.77 25.45
C PRO A 332 -1.16 -1.82 24.25
N GLY A 333 -1.96 -2.02 23.21
CA GLY A 333 -2.07 -1.06 22.10
C GLY A 333 -2.78 0.24 22.49
N VAL A 334 -3.81 0.16 23.35
CA VAL A 334 -4.60 1.32 23.78
C VAL A 334 -3.83 2.12 24.82
N ALA A 335 -3.19 1.43 25.78
CA ALA A 335 -2.29 2.05 26.75
C ALA A 335 -1.26 2.96 26.06
N ARG A 336 -0.66 2.47 24.96
CA ARG A 336 0.31 3.23 24.18
C ARG A 336 -0.30 4.46 23.50
N VAL A 337 -1.48 4.35 22.91
CA VAL A 337 -2.18 5.53 22.33
C VAL A 337 -2.48 6.57 23.41
N TYR A 338 -2.85 6.13 24.62
CA TYR A 338 -3.10 7.05 25.73
C TYR A 338 -1.84 7.72 26.25
N ASP A 339 -0.70 7.03 26.22
CA ASP A 339 0.62 7.55 26.62
C ASP A 339 1.26 8.50 25.58
N GLN A 340 0.84 8.46 24.31
CA GLN A 340 1.35 9.35 23.26
C GLN A 340 1.13 10.84 23.58
N GLY A 341 1.89 11.73 22.94
CA GLY A 341 1.68 13.18 23.06
C GLY A 341 0.32 13.63 22.49
N GLU A 342 -0.12 14.86 22.80
CA GLU A 342 -1.42 15.40 22.38
C GLU A 342 -1.45 15.88 20.93
N VAL A 343 -0.28 16.13 20.33
CA VAL A 343 -0.14 16.67 18.98
C VAL A 343 0.62 15.70 18.10
N LEU A 344 0.09 15.42 16.91
CA LEU A 344 0.76 14.65 15.87
C LEU A 344 1.46 15.58 14.89
N LEU A 345 2.68 15.24 14.52
CA LEU A 345 3.44 15.87 13.45
C LEU A 345 3.30 15.03 12.18
N GLY A 346 2.87 15.65 11.08
CA GLY A 346 2.68 14.99 9.79
C GLY A 346 3.56 15.59 8.69
N GLY A 347 4.13 14.74 7.85
CA GLY A 347 4.98 15.16 6.73
C GLY A 347 6.05 14.15 6.32
N PRO A 348 6.76 14.42 5.21
CA PRO A 348 7.75 13.50 4.65
C PRO A 348 9.00 13.41 5.53
N VAL A 349 9.62 12.23 5.52
CA VAL A 349 10.85 11.93 6.27
C VAL A 349 11.96 11.45 5.34
N TRP A 350 13.20 11.59 5.79
CA TRP A 350 14.38 11.00 5.17
C TRP A 350 15.28 10.42 6.25
N VAL A 351 15.69 9.17 6.08
CA VAL A 351 16.53 8.43 7.01
C VAL A 351 17.99 8.71 6.68
N ILE A 352 18.75 9.19 7.67
CA ILE A 352 20.19 9.43 7.57
C ILE A 352 20.95 8.15 7.87
N ASP A 353 20.62 7.55 9.01
CA ASP A 353 21.25 6.36 9.54
C ASP A 353 20.14 5.44 10.03
N ARG A 354 20.13 4.18 9.58
CA ARG A 354 19.21 3.19 10.15
C ARG A 354 19.50 3.08 11.66
N PRO A 355 18.46 2.92 12.50
CA PRO A 355 18.63 2.86 13.94
C PRO A 355 19.71 1.86 14.38
N ALA A 356 20.54 2.24 15.35
CA ALA A 356 21.74 1.50 15.77
C ALA A 356 21.45 0.13 16.44
N GLN A 357 20.19 -0.18 16.78
CA GLN A 357 19.78 -1.49 17.30
C GLN A 357 19.80 -2.54 16.18
N GLN A 358 21.01 -3.01 15.87
CA GLN A 358 21.36 -3.89 14.76
C GLN A 358 21.38 -5.38 15.15
N ASP A 359 20.46 -5.81 16.03
CA ASP A 359 20.34 -7.24 16.32
C ASP A 359 19.92 -7.99 15.03
N PHE A 360 20.58 -9.12 14.78
CA PHE A 360 20.32 -9.99 13.62
C PHE A 360 20.54 -9.32 12.26
N THR A 361 21.56 -8.47 12.14
CA THR A 361 21.87 -7.72 10.90
C THR A 361 21.90 -8.61 9.64
N GLU A 362 22.45 -9.82 9.75
CA GLU A 362 22.50 -10.79 8.64
C GLU A 362 21.11 -11.25 8.16
N PHE A 363 20.09 -11.17 9.02
CA PHE A 363 18.70 -11.51 8.72
C PHE A 363 17.82 -10.29 8.44
N ARG A 364 18.36 -9.06 8.54
CA ARG A 364 17.63 -7.78 8.34
C ARG A 364 17.62 -7.35 6.88
N MET A 365 17.09 -8.18 5.98
CA MET A 365 16.95 -7.81 4.58
C MET A 365 15.83 -6.79 4.38
N THR A 366 16.11 -5.74 3.61
CA THR A 366 15.12 -4.74 3.18
C THR A 366 14.12 -5.32 2.17
N PRO A 367 12.98 -4.64 1.95
CA PRO A 367 12.07 -4.98 0.86
C PRO A 367 12.73 -5.12 -0.50
N LEU A 368 13.64 -4.20 -0.86
CA LEU A 368 14.34 -4.26 -2.15
C LEU A 368 15.29 -5.46 -2.24
N GLU A 369 16.01 -5.77 -1.16
CA GLU A 369 16.93 -6.92 -1.12
C GLU A 369 16.17 -8.25 -1.19
N LEU A 370 15.08 -8.41 -0.44
CA LEU A 370 14.25 -9.61 -0.50
C LEU A 370 13.63 -9.81 -1.89
N ARG A 371 13.13 -8.73 -2.49
CA ARG A 371 12.60 -8.75 -3.86
C ARG A 371 13.63 -9.21 -4.88
N LYS A 372 14.85 -8.66 -4.84
CA LYS A 372 15.96 -9.11 -5.70
C LYS A 372 16.29 -10.57 -5.44
N ARG A 373 16.32 -10.98 -4.17
CA ARG A 373 16.60 -12.36 -3.80
C ARG A 373 15.56 -13.34 -4.34
N PHE A 374 14.28 -12.97 -4.33
CA PHE A 374 13.22 -13.77 -4.94
C PHE A 374 13.42 -13.92 -6.45
N ASP A 375 13.79 -12.85 -7.15
CA ASP A 375 14.09 -12.91 -8.60
C ASP A 375 15.31 -13.78 -8.90
N GLU A 376 16.39 -13.66 -8.11
CA GLU A 376 17.59 -14.52 -8.22
C GLU A 376 17.27 -16.01 -8.03
N LEU A 377 16.35 -16.32 -7.13
CA LEU A 377 15.85 -17.67 -6.88
C LEU A 377 14.81 -18.12 -7.91
N GLY A 378 14.36 -17.23 -8.80
CA GLY A 378 13.31 -17.51 -9.78
C GLY A 378 11.91 -17.68 -9.18
N TRP A 379 11.68 -17.20 -7.95
CA TRP A 379 10.40 -17.32 -7.25
C TRP A 379 9.38 -16.33 -7.82
N LYS A 380 8.31 -16.85 -8.43
CA LYS A 380 7.19 -16.07 -8.98
C LYS A 380 6.05 -15.92 -7.98
N THR A 381 6.01 -16.77 -6.97
CA THR A 381 5.03 -16.80 -5.90
C THR A 381 5.73 -17.07 -4.58
N VAL A 382 5.49 -16.18 -3.63
CA VAL A 382 6.09 -16.21 -2.30
C VAL A 382 4.98 -16.07 -1.27
N VAL A 383 4.97 -16.99 -0.30
CA VAL A 383 4.10 -16.89 0.88
C VAL A 383 4.89 -16.39 2.07
N ALA A 384 4.35 -15.40 2.79
CA ALA A 384 4.91 -14.95 4.05
C ALA A 384 4.20 -15.57 5.26
N PHE A 385 5.00 -15.91 6.27
CA PHE A 385 4.53 -16.29 7.60
C PHE A 385 5.04 -15.30 8.64
N GLN A 386 4.13 -14.47 9.16
CA GLN A 386 4.38 -13.62 10.33
C GLN A 386 4.39 -14.48 11.59
N THR A 387 5.39 -14.28 12.46
CA THR A 387 5.34 -14.84 13.81
C THR A 387 6.04 -13.94 14.82
N ARG A 388 5.60 -14.03 16.07
CA ARG A 388 6.37 -13.55 17.23
C ARG A 388 6.77 -14.69 18.17
N ASN A 389 6.33 -15.91 17.91
CA ASN A 389 6.54 -17.08 18.75
C ASN A 389 7.41 -18.13 18.03
N PRO A 390 8.11 -19.00 18.76
CA PRO A 390 8.73 -20.18 18.18
C PRO A 390 7.78 -20.99 17.30
N VAL A 391 8.31 -21.57 16.22
CA VAL A 391 7.53 -22.41 15.30
C VAL A 391 7.32 -23.79 15.93
N HIS A 392 6.09 -24.11 16.28
CA HIS A 392 5.66 -25.45 16.71
C HIS A 392 4.99 -26.21 15.56
N ARG A 393 4.59 -27.47 15.76
CA ARG A 393 4.08 -28.37 14.71
C ARG A 393 2.85 -27.84 13.97
N ALA A 394 1.95 -27.12 14.66
CA ALA A 394 0.86 -26.41 14.01
C ALA A 394 1.33 -25.29 13.05
N HIS A 395 2.28 -24.43 13.44
CA HIS A 395 2.86 -23.44 12.54
C HIS A 395 3.60 -24.10 11.36
N GLU A 396 4.35 -25.17 11.63
CA GLU A 396 5.03 -25.97 10.60
C GLU A 396 4.04 -26.52 9.58
N TYR A 397 2.92 -27.09 10.04
CA TYR A 397 1.87 -27.60 9.16
C TYR A 397 1.30 -26.52 8.23
N LEU A 398 0.93 -25.35 8.78
CA LEU A 398 0.45 -24.20 8.01
C LEU A 398 1.45 -23.79 6.91
N GLN A 399 2.72 -23.65 7.28
CA GLN A 399 3.79 -23.28 6.36
C GLN A 399 3.96 -24.34 5.27
N LYS A 400 4.00 -25.62 5.62
CA LYS A 400 4.15 -26.73 4.67
C LYS A 400 2.99 -26.84 3.69
N VAL A 401 1.75 -26.74 4.17
CA VAL A 401 0.57 -26.75 3.28
C VAL A 401 0.61 -25.57 2.31
N ALA A 402 0.97 -24.37 2.78
CA ALA A 402 1.09 -23.21 1.91
C ALA A 402 2.20 -23.38 0.84
N MET A 403 3.33 -23.98 1.21
CA MET A 403 4.45 -24.25 0.30
C MET A 403 4.10 -25.20 -0.86
N GLU A 404 3.06 -26.01 -0.76
CA GLU A 404 2.63 -26.86 -1.89
C GLU A 404 2.11 -26.04 -3.07
N GLY A 405 1.60 -24.82 -2.82
CA GLY A 405 0.99 -23.96 -3.85
C GLY A 405 1.86 -22.79 -4.34
N VAL A 406 3.07 -22.60 -3.79
CA VAL A 406 3.93 -21.43 -4.11
C VAL A 406 5.40 -21.82 -4.28
N ASP A 407 6.21 -20.96 -4.90
CA ASP A 407 7.62 -21.28 -5.14
C ASP A 407 8.46 -21.28 -3.86
N GLY A 408 8.19 -20.34 -2.94
CA GLY A 408 8.93 -20.25 -1.68
C GLY A 408 8.18 -19.62 -0.51
N LEU A 409 8.71 -19.90 0.69
CA LEU A 409 8.27 -19.40 1.99
C LEU A 409 9.24 -18.33 2.50
N LEU A 410 8.70 -17.19 2.92
CA LEU A 410 9.39 -16.23 3.77
C LEU A 410 8.89 -16.39 5.22
N LEU A 411 9.71 -16.99 6.08
CA LEU A 411 9.50 -16.94 7.53
C LEU A 411 9.98 -15.56 8.00
N HIS A 412 9.05 -14.72 8.45
CA HIS A 412 9.31 -13.30 8.68
C HIS A 412 8.99 -12.88 10.13
N PRO A 413 9.75 -13.35 11.13
CA PRO A 413 9.49 -13.04 12.53
C PRO A 413 9.63 -11.54 12.85
N LEU A 414 8.78 -11.07 13.76
CA LEU A 414 8.87 -9.72 14.31
C LEU A 414 9.95 -9.64 15.40
N VAL A 415 10.85 -8.67 15.26
CA VAL A 415 11.98 -8.42 16.19
C VAL A 415 11.99 -7.02 16.81
N GLY A 416 11.03 -6.14 16.46
CA GLY A 416 10.84 -4.87 17.17
C GLY A 416 10.23 -5.08 18.57
N ALA A 417 9.93 -3.98 19.26
CA ALA A 417 9.44 -4.01 20.65
C ALA A 417 8.25 -4.97 20.85
N THR A 418 8.45 -5.98 21.71
CA THR A 418 7.44 -6.94 22.15
C THR A 418 7.14 -6.79 23.64
N LYS A 419 6.08 -7.44 24.12
CA LYS A 419 5.74 -7.46 25.56
C LYS A 419 6.75 -8.30 26.34
N SER A 420 6.88 -8.03 27.63
CA SER A 420 7.94 -8.61 28.50
C SER A 420 7.83 -10.11 28.75
N ASP A 421 6.69 -10.73 28.49
CA ASP A 421 6.46 -12.18 28.68
C ASP A 421 6.69 -13.03 27.41
N ASP A 422 7.12 -12.40 26.31
CA ASP A 422 7.51 -13.10 25.08
C ASP A 422 8.93 -13.68 25.19
N VAL A 423 9.18 -14.77 24.43
CA VAL A 423 10.52 -15.38 24.36
C VAL A 423 11.51 -14.38 23.74
N PRO A 424 12.70 -14.18 24.33
CA PRO A 424 13.73 -13.29 23.80
C PRO A 424 14.03 -13.52 22.31
N ALA A 425 14.33 -12.44 21.59
CA ALA A 425 14.49 -12.49 20.13
C ALA A 425 15.63 -13.39 19.68
N ASP A 426 16.75 -13.40 20.40
CA ASP A 426 17.93 -14.25 20.16
C ASP A 426 17.59 -15.74 20.28
N VAL A 427 16.83 -16.12 21.31
CA VAL A 427 16.34 -17.48 21.49
C VAL A 427 15.39 -17.86 20.36
N ARG A 428 14.45 -16.98 19.98
CA ARG A 428 13.53 -17.22 18.87
C ARG A 428 14.28 -17.43 17.55
N MET A 429 15.29 -16.61 17.27
CA MET A 429 16.09 -16.73 16.04
C MET A 429 16.79 -18.09 15.95
N ARG A 430 17.43 -18.55 17.03
CA ARG A 430 18.02 -19.90 17.11
C ARG A 430 16.99 -21.00 16.79
N THR A 431 15.75 -20.87 17.28
CA THR A 431 14.68 -21.84 16.96
C THR A 431 14.25 -21.81 15.49
N TYR A 432 14.29 -20.64 14.84
CA TYR A 432 13.93 -20.52 13.43
C TYR A 432 15.01 -21.08 12.51
N GLU A 433 16.28 -20.87 12.84
CA GLU A 433 17.40 -21.46 12.12
C GLU A 433 17.37 -22.99 12.23
N GLU A 434 17.18 -23.52 13.44
CA GLU A 434 17.06 -24.97 13.66
C GLU A 434 15.90 -25.58 12.86
N ILE A 435 14.69 -24.99 12.95
CA ILE A 435 13.55 -25.57 12.26
C ILE A 435 13.73 -25.50 10.73
N LEU A 436 14.22 -24.39 10.18
CA LEU A 436 14.42 -24.24 8.75
C LEU A 436 15.56 -25.12 8.23
N GLY A 437 16.67 -25.22 8.97
CA GLY A 437 17.83 -26.02 8.61
C GLY A 437 17.55 -27.53 8.61
N SER A 438 16.79 -27.99 9.60
CA SER A 438 16.53 -29.42 9.82
C SER A 438 15.29 -29.93 9.09
N TYR A 439 14.27 -29.07 8.88
CA TYR A 439 12.95 -29.51 8.42
C TYR A 439 12.44 -28.83 7.14
N TYR A 440 13.16 -27.88 6.53
CA TYR A 440 12.74 -27.21 5.29
C TYR A 440 13.72 -27.39 4.12
N PRO A 441 13.23 -27.41 2.87
CA PRO A 441 14.12 -27.40 1.72
C PRO A 441 14.87 -26.07 1.64
N LYS A 442 16.21 -26.11 1.63
CA LYS A 442 17.09 -24.92 1.64
C LYS A 442 16.79 -23.90 0.54
N ASN A 443 16.32 -24.35 -0.62
CA ASN A 443 16.03 -23.49 -1.77
C ASN A 443 14.55 -23.09 -1.89
N ARG A 444 13.71 -23.38 -0.88
CA ARG A 444 12.27 -23.05 -0.88
C ARG A 444 11.80 -22.35 0.40
N ALA A 445 12.68 -22.10 1.36
CA ALA A 445 12.36 -21.37 2.58
C ALA A 445 13.50 -20.40 2.94
N MET A 446 13.13 -19.20 3.36
CA MET A 446 14.07 -18.16 3.76
C MET A 446 13.64 -17.52 5.08
N LEU A 447 14.63 -17.15 5.88
CA LEU A 447 14.47 -16.38 7.12
C LEU A 447 14.90 -14.95 6.87
N SER A 448 14.05 -14.00 7.25
CA SER A 448 14.40 -12.58 7.37
C SER A 448 13.64 -12.03 8.57
N VAL A 449 14.11 -10.98 9.22
CA VAL A 449 13.40 -10.36 10.34
C VAL A 449 12.56 -9.17 9.87
N PHE A 450 11.47 -8.90 10.58
CA PHE A 450 10.57 -7.77 10.35
C PHE A 450 10.75 -6.75 11.48
N PRO A 451 11.25 -5.53 11.21
CA PRO A 451 11.66 -4.57 12.24
C PRO A 451 10.47 -3.83 12.90
N ALA A 452 9.22 -4.19 12.60
CA ALA A 452 8.07 -3.51 13.17
C ALA A 452 7.94 -3.68 14.69
N ALA A 453 7.44 -2.65 15.36
CA ALA A 453 6.88 -2.77 16.70
C ALA A 453 5.47 -3.38 16.64
N MET A 454 5.21 -4.39 17.48
CA MET A 454 3.91 -5.05 17.56
C MET A 454 2.86 -4.08 18.13
N ARG A 455 1.70 -3.93 17.48
CA ARG A 455 0.62 -3.02 17.93
C ARG A 455 -0.43 -3.74 18.79
N TYR A 456 -0.57 -5.05 18.61
CA TYR A 456 -1.63 -5.90 19.17
C TYR A 456 -3.03 -5.47 18.75
N ALA A 457 -3.18 -4.98 17.52
CA ALA A 457 -4.45 -4.52 16.97
C ALA A 457 -5.20 -5.63 16.20
N GLY A 458 -4.88 -6.90 16.51
CA GLY A 458 -5.57 -8.10 16.04
C GLY A 458 -5.98 -8.02 14.56
N PRO A 459 -7.28 -7.91 14.25
CA PRO A 459 -7.77 -7.92 12.87
C PRO A 459 -7.19 -6.84 11.96
N ARG A 460 -7.07 -5.59 12.44
CA ARG A 460 -6.49 -4.50 11.62
C ARG A 460 -5.00 -4.71 11.40
N GLU A 461 -4.30 -5.23 12.40
CA GLU A 461 -2.87 -5.54 12.27
C GLU A 461 -2.59 -6.70 11.32
N ALA A 462 -3.52 -7.66 11.18
CA ALA A 462 -3.42 -8.70 10.17
C ALA A 462 -3.42 -8.12 8.74
N VAL A 463 -4.30 -7.15 8.46
CA VAL A 463 -4.33 -6.42 7.17
C VAL A 463 -3.03 -5.62 6.99
N TRP A 464 -2.58 -4.89 8.01
CA TRP A 464 -1.33 -4.13 7.97
C TRP A 464 -0.11 -5.03 7.73
N HIS A 465 -0.04 -6.19 8.38
CA HIS A 465 0.99 -7.20 8.15
C HIS A 465 0.98 -7.73 6.72
N ALA A 466 -0.20 -7.99 6.13
CA ALA A 466 -0.31 -8.42 4.74
C ALA A 466 0.23 -7.36 3.78
N ILE A 467 -0.13 -6.08 3.98
CA ILE A 467 0.36 -4.94 3.18
C ILE A 467 1.89 -4.82 3.28
N CYS A 468 2.44 -4.90 4.49
CA CYS A 468 3.89 -4.87 4.68
C CYS A 468 4.56 -6.01 3.89
N ARG A 469 4.02 -7.23 3.96
CA ARG A 469 4.58 -8.40 3.24
C ARG A 469 4.47 -8.28 1.73
N LYS A 470 3.41 -7.66 1.23
CA LYS A 470 3.33 -7.25 -0.17
C LYS A 470 4.47 -6.31 -0.53
N ASN A 471 4.79 -5.32 0.30
CA ASN A 471 5.94 -4.43 0.06
C ASN A 471 7.27 -5.19 0.04
N TYR A 472 7.44 -6.23 0.86
CA TYR A 472 8.61 -7.12 0.81
C TYR A 472 8.65 -8.05 -0.42
N GLY A 473 7.63 -8.04 -1.29
CA GLY A 473 7.59 -8.86 -2.50
C GLY A 473 6.78 -10.14 -2.36
N CYS A 474 6.08 -10.35 -1.25
CA CYS A 474 5.24 -11.53 -1.08
C CYS A 474 3.95 -11.42 -1.90
N THR A 475 3.51 -12.55 -2.44
CA THR A 475 2.26 -12.70 -3.21
C THR A 475 1.14 -13.31 -2.39
N HIS A 476 1.49 -14.06 -1.35
CA HIS A 476 0.58 -14.74 -0.46
C HIS A 476 0.92 -14.43 1.00
N PHE A 477 -0.07 -14.49 1.89
CA PHE A 477 0.12 -14.23 3.31
C PHE A 477 -0.69 -15.23 4.15
N ILE A 478 -0.02 -15.96 5.04
CA ILE A 478 -0.69 -16.90 5.94
C ILE A 478 -1.37 -16.14 7.07
N VAL A 479 -2.66 -16.41 7.25
CA VAL A 479 -3.47 -15.87 8.35
C VAL A 479 -4.03 -17.04 9.14
N GLY A 480 -3.50 -17.22 10.35
CA GLY A 480 -3.97 -18.25 11.28
C GLY A 480 -5.16 -17.78 12.11
N ARG A 481 -5.42 -18.51 13.19
CA ARG A 481 -6.34 -18.06 14.25
C ARG A 481 -5.71 -16.94 15.08
N ASP A 482 -6.55 -16.06 15.63
CA ASP A 482 -6.17 -15.01 16.59
C ASP A 482 -4.92 -14.21 16.15
N HIS A 483 -4.84 -13.91 14.85
CA HIS A 483 -3.66 -13.29 14.27
C HIS A 483 -3.47 -11.89 14.86
N ALA A 484 -2.27 -11.64 15.38
CA ALA A 484 -1.92 -10.39 16.07
C ALA A 484 -2.79 -10.06 17.31
N GLY A 485 -3.52 -11.04 17.85
CA GLY A 485 -4.34 -10.86 19.03
C GLY A 485 -3.56 -10.79 20.34
N VAL A 486 -4.26 -10.33 21.37
CA VAL A 486 -3.79 -10.25 22.76
C VAL A 486 -4.95 -10.53 23.72
N GLY A 487 -4.69 -11.32 24.76
CA GLY A 487 -5.69 -11.68 25.75
C GLY A 487 -6.93 -12.30 25.10
N ASN A 488 -8.11 -11.78 25.46
CA ASN A 488 -9.40 -12.19 24.91
C ASN A 488 -10.11 -11.03 24.20
N TYR A 489 -9.36 -10.04 23.69
CA TYR A 489 -9.95 -8.83 23.08
C TYR A 489 -10.52 -9.08 21.67
N TYR A 490 -10.10 -10.16 21.01
CA TYR A 490 -10.50 -10.48 19.64
C TYR A 490 -11.02 -11.92 19.56
N GLY A 491 -11.97 -12.15 18.66
CA GLY A 491 -12.45 -13.48 18.33
C GLY A 491 -11.42 -14.29 17.55
N THR A 492 -11.57 -15.62 17.58
CA THR A 492 -10.60 -16.57 17.01
C THR A 492 -10.35 -16.36 15.51
N TYR A 493 -11.34 -15.87 14.76
CA TYR A 493 -11.26 -15.70 13.31
C TYR A 493 -11.47 -14.26 12.82
N ASP A 494 -11.59 -13.28 13.74
CA ASP A 494 -11.87 -11.89 13.38
C ASP A 494 -10.84 -11.30 12.40
N ALA A 495 -9.58 -11.73 12.48
CA ALA A 495 -8.54 -11.31 11.55
C ALA A 495 -8.76 -11.83 10.12
N GLN A 496 -9.30 -13.03 9.98
CA GLN A 496 -9.66 -13.61 8.69
C GLN A 496 -10.88 -12.90 8.10
N GLU A 497 -11.91 -12.68 8.93
CA GLU A 497 -13.11 -11.95 8.54
C GLU A 497 -12.83 -10.49 8.17
N MET A 498 -11.87 -9.85 8.84
CA MET A 498 -11.44 -8.49 8.50
C MET A 498 -10.77 -8.42 7.13
N ILE A 499 -9.92 -9.40 6.81
CA ILE A 499 -9.28 -9.47 5.50
C ILE A 499 -10.31 -9.70 4.39
N ASP A 500 -11.37 -10.47 4.65
CA ASP A 500 -12.45 -10.74 3.69
C ASP A 500 -13.27 -9.51 3.30
N ARG A 501 -13.12 -8.39 4.02
CA ARG A 501 -13.76 -7.11 3.67
C ARG A 501 -13.10 -6.41 2.49
N PHE A 502 -11.94 -6.88 2.04
CA PHE A 502 -11.18 -6.29 0.94
C PHE A 502 -11.01 -7.29 -0.19
N SER A 503 -11.20 -6.81 -1.41
CA SER A 503 -10.94 -7.60 -2.62
C SER A 503 -9.44 -7.83 -2.87
N PHE A 504 -9.12 -8.77 -3.74
CA PHE A 504 -7.74 -8.98 -4.19
C PHE A 504 -7.20 -7.74 -4.90
N GLU A 505 -8.04 -7.03 -5.66
CA GLU A 505 -7.66 -5.81 -6.38
C GLU A 505 -7.22 -4.69 -5.43
N GLU A 506 -7.85 -4.61 -4.26
CA GLU A 506 -7.54 -3.59 -3.25
C GLU A 506 -6.29 -3.94 -2.44
N LEU A 507 -6.13 -5.19 -2.00
CA LEU A 507 -4.97 -5.61 -1.21
C LEU A 507 -3.75 -5.91 -2.08
N GLY A 508 -3.95 -6.59 -3.21
CA GLY A 508 -2.94 -7.11 -4.13
C GLY A 508 -2.01 -8.16 -3.51
N ILE A 509 -2.51 -8.91 -2.53
CA ILE A 509 -1.85 -10.06 -1.89
C ILE A 509 -2.92 -11.10 -1.53
N THR A 510 -2.65 -12.38 -1.78
CA THR A 510 -3.63 -13.46 -1.56
C THR A 510 -3.53 -14.01 -0.13
N PRO A 511 -4.56 -13.87 0.71
CA PRO A 511 -4.56 -14.46 2.04
C PRO A 511 -4.77 -15.98 1.97
N LEU A 512 -3.97 -16.73 2.72
CA LEU A 512 -4.13 -18.16 2.96
C LEU A 512 -4.63 -18.35 4.39
N LYS A 513 -5.94 -18.56 4.53
CA LYS A 513 -6.64 -18.65 5.81
C LYS A 513 -6.64 -20.08 6.33
N PHE A 514 -6.09 -20.29 7.51
CA PHE A 514 -6.03 -21.61 8.15
C PHE A 514 -6.86 -21.65 9.43
N GLU A 515 -7.56 -22.77 9.63
CA GLU A 515 -8.26 -23.05 10.88
C GLU A 515 -7.31 -23.51 11.98
N HIS A 516 -7.87 -23.69 13.18
CA HIS A 516 -7.14 -24.31 14.28
C HIS A 516 -6.62 -25.70 13.89
N SER A 517 -5.31 -25.82 13.77
CA SER A 517 -4.61 -27.09 13.50
C SER A 517 -4.17 -27.77 14.78
N PHE A 518 -4.27 -29.10 14.81
CA PHE A 518 -3.88 -29.96 15.93
C PHE A 518 -3.28 -31.26 15.39
N PHE A 519 -2.48 -31.96 16.21
CA PHE A 519 -2.08 -33.32 15.89
C PHE A 519 -3.18 -34.29 16.33
N CYS A 520 -3.65 -35.15 15.44
CA CYS A 520 -4.58 -36.21 15.77
C CYS A 520 -3.84 -37.54 15.92
N SER A 521 -3.90 -38.16 17.10
CA SER A 521 -3.26 -39.45 17.39
C SER A 521 -3.82 -40.58 16.54
N THR A 522 -5.13 -40.55 16.24
CA THR A 522 -5.78 -41.56 15.39
C THR A 522 -5.39 -41.40 13.92
N CYS A 523 -5.29 -40.16 13.41
CA CYS A 523 -4.82 -39.93 12.05
C CYS A 523 -3.30 -40.10 11.91
N GLY A 524 -2.55 -39.98 13.02
CA GLY A 524 -1.09 -39.98 13.03
C GLY A 524 -0.46 -38.74 12.38
N SER A 525 -1.21 -37.63 12.26
CA SER A 525 -0.74 -36.43 11.54
C SER A 525 -1.34 -35.14 12.09
N MET A 526 -0.77 -34.02 11.65
CA MET A 526 -1.39 -32.70 11.77
C MET A 526 -2.65 -32.65 10.90
N ALA A 527 -3.70 -32.00 11.40
CA ALA A 527 -4.97 -31.84 10.71
C ALA A 527 -5.71 -30.58 11.19
N THR A 528 -6.84 -30.29 10.56
CA THR A 528 -7.86 -29.33 11.05
C THR A 528 -9.22 -30.02 11.11
N ALA A 529 -10.25 -29.32 11.57
CA ALA A 529 -11.63 -29.83 11.52
C ALA A 529 -12.12 -30.14 10.09
N LYS A 530 -11.47 -29.58 9.06
CA LYS A 530 -11.78 -29.87 7.66
C LYS A 530 -11.25 -31.22 7.17
N THR A 531 -10.23 -31.77 7.82
CA THR A 531 -9.51 -32.97 7.35
C THR A 531 -9.48 -34.11 8.37
N CYS A 532 -9.89 -33.85 9.61
CA CYS A 532 -9.98 -34.86 10.68
C CYS A 532 -11.43 -34.97 11.19
N PRO A 533 -12.05 -36.16 11.18
CA PRO A 533 -13.39 -36.37 11.72
C PRO A 533 -13.40 -36.71 13.24
N HIS A 534 -12.23 -36.93 13.85
CA HIS A 534 -12.13 -37.38 15.24
C HIS A 534 -12.41 -36.27 16.26
N GLY A 535 -12.84 -36.66 17.45
CA GLY A 535 -13.12 -35.73 18.54
C GLY A 535 -11.85 -35.27 19.27
N LYS A 536 -12.03 -34.33 20.21
CA LYS A 536 -10.94 -33.69 20.96
C LYS A 536 -10.10 -34.68 21.77
N GLU A 537 -10.66 -35.82 22.17
CA GLU A 537 -9.98 -36.92 22.84
C GLU A 537 -8.84 -37.52 22.02
N SER A 538 -8.91 -37.41 20.69
CA SER A 538 -7.86 -37.86 19.78
C SER A 538 -6.88 -36.73 19.42
N HIS A 539 -7.03 -35.53 19.98
CA HIS A 539 -6.25 -34.35 19.60
C HIS A 539 -5.22 -34.01 20.67
N VAL A 540 -3.94 -33.93 20.29
CA VAL A 540 -2.88 -33.42 21.15
C VAL A 540 -2.99 -31.89 21.22
N GLN A 541 -3.37 -31.38 22.38
CA GLN A 541 -3.43 -29.95 22.67
C GLN A 541 -2.72 -29.64 23.97
N LEU A 542 -1.80 -28.67 23.93
CA LEU A 542 -1.13 -28.15 25.12
C LEU A 542 -1.39 -26.65 25.23
N SER A 543 -1.72 -26.22 26.45
CA SER A 543 -1.79 -24.79 26.75
C SER A 543 -0.39 -24.19 26.77
N GLY A 544 -0.26 -22.91 26.43
CA GLY A 544 1.03 -22.21 26.50
C GLY A 544 1.65 -22.26 27.90
N THR A 545 0.82 -22.19 28.95
CA THR A 545 1.24 -22.35 30.35
C THR A 545 1.87 -23.72 30.59
N ARG A 546 1.22 -24.80 30.13
CA ARG A 546 1.75 -26.15 30.32
C ARG A 546 3.06 -26.38 29.57
N VAL A 547 3.16 -25.86 28.35
CA VAL A 547 4.41 -25.91 27.57
C VAL A 547 5.53 -25.16 28.32
N ARG A 548 5.24 -23.98 28.85
CA ARG A 548 6.21 -23.18 29.62
C ARG A 548 6.67 -23.91 30.89
N GLU A 549 5.75 -24.52 31.64
CA GLU A 549 6.09 -25.36 32.81
C GLU A 549 7.05 -26.49 32.45
N MET A 550 6.75 -27.24 31.39
CA MET A 550 7.60 -28.35 30.94
C MET A 550 9.01 -27.84 30.57
N LEU A 551 9.09 -26.77 29.78
CA LEU A 551 10.37 -26.21 29.35
C LEU A 551 11.21 -25.69 30.53
N THR A 552 10.58 -25.02 31.51
CA THR A 552 11.26 -24.58 32.74
C THR A 552 11.80 -25.76 33.56
N ASN A 553 11.05 -26.86 33.62
CA ASN A 553 11.46 -28.08 34.33
C ASN A 553 12.52 -28.91 33.55
N GLY A 554 12.89 -28.50 32.34
CA GLY A 554 13.78 -29.28 31.47
C GLY A 554 13.11 -30.51 30.83
N GLU A 555 11.79 -30.56 30.84
CA GLU A 555 10.99 -31.61 30.23
C GLU A 555 10.68 -31.26 28.77
N LEU A 556 10.87 -32.21 27.87
CA LEU A 556 10.53 -32.03 26.46
C LEU A 556 9.00 -32.09 26.27
N PRO A 557 8.37 -31.10 25.61
CA PRO A 557 7.02 -31.25 25.10
C PRO A 557 6.94 -32.44 24.13
N PRO A 558 5.75 -33.04 23.94
CA PRO A 558 5.54 -34.11 22.97
C PRO A 558 6.03 -33.69 21.57
N PRO A 559 6.68 -34.59 20.82
CA PRO A 559 7.18 -34.31 19.46
C PRO A 559 6.06 -33.96 18.47
N GLU A 560 4.82 -34.40 18.76
CA GLU A 560 3.60 -34.05 18.05
C GLU A 560 3.25 -32.56 18.19
N PHE A 561 3.74 -31.90 19.24
CA PHE A 561 3.51 -30.48 19.52
C PHE A 561 4.73 -29.62 19.12
N THR A 562 5.94 -29.94 19.60
CA THR A 562 7.17 -29.20 19.30
C THR A 562 8.29 -30.16 18.93
N ARG A 563 9.07 -29.84 17.88
CA ARG A 563 10.24 -30.65 17.51
C ARG A 563 11.24 -30.71 18.67
N PRO A 564 11.81 -31.88 19.02
CA PRO A 564 12.71 -32.02 20.15
C PRO A 564 13.93 -31.07 20.11
N GLU A 565 14.47 -30.79 18.93
CA GLU A 565 15.62 -29.90 18.74
C GLU A 565 15.27 -28.45 19.09
N VAL A 566 14.11 -27.98 18.63
CA VAL A 566 13.57 -26.67 19.00
C VAL A 566 13.27 -26.59 20.49
N ALA A 567 12.71 -27.65 21.07
CA ALA A 567 12.41 -27.70 22.50
C ALA A 567 13.67 -27.60 23.37
N ARG A 568 14.79 -28.23 22.97
CA ARG A 568 16.08 -28.13 23.70
C ARG A 568 16.61 -26.70 23.73
N ILE A 569 16.57 -25.98 22.61
CA ILE A 569 16.97 -24.57 22.54
C ILE A 569 16.14 -23.72 23.52
N LEU A 570 14.83 -24.00 23.59
CA LEU A 570 13.95 -23.31 24.52
C LEU A 570 14.25 -23.67 25.98
N ILE A 571 14.47 -24.95 26.30
CA ILE A 571 14.84 -25.40 27.66
C ILE A 571 16.12 -24.70 28.12
N GLU A 572 17.17 -24.66 27.28
CA GLU A 572 18.43 -23.98 27.59
C GLU A 572 18.20 -22.52 28.02
N ALA A 573 17.34 -21.81 27.28
CA ALA A 573 16.98 -20.43 27.59
C ALA A 573 16.17 -20.30 28.90
N TYR A 574 15.21 -21.19 29.15
CA TYR A 574 14.41 -21.16 30.37
C TYR A 574 15.18 -21.57 31.63
N GLN A 575 16.23 -22.39 31.50
CA GLN A 575 17.07 -22.84 32.61
C GLN A 575 18.30 -21.96 32.86
N GLY A 576 18.53 -20.92 32.05
CA GLY A 576 19.55 -19.90 32.30
C GLY A 576 20.99 -20.38 32.08
N GLN A 577 21.24 -21.36 31.22
CA GLN A 577 22.61 -21.71 30.84
C GLN A 577 23.13 -20.72 29.77
N GLU A 578 23.96 -19.77 30.20
CA GLU A 578 24.91 -19.10 29.31
C GLU A 578 25.77 -20.16 28.61
N VAL A 579 25.66 -20.27 27.28
CA VAL A 579 26.62 -21.07 26.50
C VAL A 579 27.22 -20.19 25.42
N GLY A 580 28.54 -20.09 25.52
CA GLY A 580 29.38 -19.22 24.71
C GLY A 580 29.26 -19.47 23.22
N VAL A 581 29.36 -18.36 22.50
CA VAL A 581 29.66 -18.27 21.08
C VAL A 581 30.87 -19.17 20.77
N LYS A 582 30.67 -20.14 19.87
CA LYS A 582 31.76 -20.86 19.22
C LYS A 582 31.92 -20.38 17.79
#